data_AF-A0A2A8B448-F1
#
_entry.id   AF-A0A2A8B448-F1
#
_cell.length_a   1.000
_cell.length_b   1.000
_cell.length_c   1.000
_cell.angle_alpha   90.00
_cell.angle_beta   90.00
_cell.angle_gamma   90.00
#
_symmetry.space_group_name_H-M   'P 1'
#
loop_
_entity.id
_entity.type
_entity.pdbx_description
1 polymer ?
#
loop_
_entity_poly.entity_id
_entity_poly.type
_entity_poly.pdbx_seq_one_letter_code
_entity_poly.pdbx_strand_id
1 'polypeptide(L)' 'MTLIEIVFVTFALIVLFYTNFLTHTLCVRKQLSESRQTSAFRVINVCITILLISSYIEIIFHAK' A
#
# COMPACT_ATOMS: atom_id res chain seq x y z
N MET A 1 -10.80 7.40 19.51
CA MET A 1 -10.20 6.60 18.43
C MET A 1 -10.86 5.24 18.47
N THR A 2 -11.83 5.01 17.61
CA THR A 2 -12.65 3.78 17.66
C THR A 2 -11.78 2.57 17.33
N LEU A 3 -12.08 1.40 17.89
CA LEU A 3 -11.26 0.18 17.73
C LEU A 3 -11.08 -0.20 16.24
N ILE A 4 -12.04 0.19 15.39
CA ILE A 4 -12.04 0.03 13.94
C ILE A 4 -10.90 0.84 13.28
N GLU A 5 -10.66 2.07 13.72
CA GLU A 5 -9.58 2.93 13.20
C GLU A 5 -8.20 2.31 13.49
N ILE A 6 -8.02 1.73 14.69
CA ILE A 6 -6.75 1.10 15.09
C ILE A 6 -6.48 -0.17 14.26
N VAL A 7 -7.51 -0.98 14.03
CA VAL A 7 -7.43 -2.16 13.17
C VAL A 7 -7.11 -1.75 11.72
N PHE A 8 -7.74 -0.68 11.22
CA PHE A 8 -7.47 -0.17 9.88
C PHE A 8 -6.03 0.34 9.72
N VAL A 9 -5.52 1.12 10.66
CA VAL A 9 -4.13 1.60 10.63
C VAL A 9 -3.14 0.43 10.67
N THR A 10 -3.41 -0.59 11.49
CA THR A 10 -2.58 -1.80 11.54
C THR A 10 -2.59 -2.54 10.20
N PHE A 11 -3.78 -2.71 9.61
CA PHE A 11 -3.92 -3.31 8.28
C PHE A 11 -3.20 -2.51 7.19
N ALA A 12 -3.29 -1.18 7.24
CA ALA A 12 -2.61 -0.29 6.30
C ALA A 12 -1.08 -0.44 6.34
N LEU A 13 -0.50 -0.56 7.54
CA LEU A 13 0.93 -0.82 7.71
C LEU A 13 1.35 -2.18 7.15
N ILE A 14 0.53 -3.22 7.36
CA ILE A 14 0.76 -4.56 6.80
C ILE A 14 0.75 -4.52 5.27
N VAL A 15 -0.22 -3.83 4.67
CA VAL A 15 -0.32 -3.68 3.20
C VAL A 15 0.90 -2.93 2.65
N LEU A 16 1.29 -1.81 3.25
CA LEU A 16 2.50 -1.07 2.86
C LEU A 16 3.76 -1.94 2.94
N PHE A 17 3.92 -2.71 4.01
CA PHE A 17 5.05 -3.62 4.19
C PHE A 17 5.08 -4.73 3.13
N TYR A 18 3.95 -5.43 2.94
CA TYR A 18 3.86 -6.51 1.97
C TYR A 18 4.12 -6.04 0.54
N THR A 19 3.66 -4.85 0.20
CA THR A 19 3.80 -4.38 -1.18
C THR A 19 5.21 -3.88 -1.47
N ASN A 20 5.90 -3.26 -0.49
CA ASN A 20 7.33 -2.98 -0.60
C ASN A 20 8.14 -4.28 -0.75
N PHE A 21 7.81 -5.32 0.03
CA PHE A 21 8.47 -6.63 -0.06
C PHE A 21 8.21 -7.32 -1.41
N LEU A 22 6.98 -7.28 -1.90
CA LEU A 22 6.60 -7.86 -3.19
C LEU A 22 7.30 -7.13 -4.34
N THR A 23 7.39 -5.80 -4.28
CA THR A 23 8.09 -4.98 -5.29
C THR A 23 9.57 -5.30 -5.32
N HIS A 24 10.21 -5.41 -4.15
CA HIS A 24 11.60 -5.82 -4.04
C HIS A 24 11.81 -7.22 -4.63
N THR A 25 10.94 -8.18 -4.29
CA THR A 25 11.01 -9.55 -4.83
C THR A 25 10.80 -9.58 -6.34
N LEU A 26 9.86 -8.80 -6.87
CA LEU A 26 9.62 -8.67 -8.31
C LEU A 26 10.83 -8.08 -9.03
N CYS A 27 11.48 -7.07 -8.45
CA CYS A 27 12.67 -6.46 -9.00
C CYS A 27 13.86 -7.44 -9.04
N VAL A 28 14.06 -8.19 -7.95
CA VAL A 28 15.10 -9.23 -7.84
C VAL A 28 14.84 -10.38 -8.83
N ARG A 29 13.60 -10.86 -8.92
CA ARG A 29 13.23 -11.98 -9.81
C ARG A 29 13.32 -11.65 -11.29
N LYS A 30 13.13 -10.38 -11.66
CA LYS A 30 12.98 -9.96 -13.06
C LYS A 30 14.23 -9.23 -13.60
N GLN A 31 15.34 -9.17 -12.84
CA GLN A 31 16.58 -8.44 -13.18
C GLN A 31 16.29 -7.05 -13.77
N LEU A 32 15.36 -6.31 -13.16
CA LEU A 32 14.98 -5.00 -13.67
C LEU A 32 16.15 -4.02 -13.45
N SER A 33 16.58 -3.35 -14.52
CA SER A 33 17.51 -2.22 -14.47
C SER A 33 17.04 -1.18 -13.45
N GLU A 34 17.95 -0.59 -12.67
CA GLU A 34 17.65 0.29 -11.53
C GLU A 34 16.58 1.36 -11.85
N SER A 35 16.63 1.94 -13.06
CA SER A 35 15.67 2.94 -13.54
C SER A 35 14.21 2.45 -13.60
N ARG A 36 13.98 1.17 -13.95
CA ARG A 36 12.64 0.58 -14.02
C ARG A 36 12.15 0.15 -12.64
N GLN A 37 13.04 -0.22 -11.72
CA GLN A 37 12.66 -0.52 -10.33
C GLN A 37 12.04 0.70 -9.65
N THR A 38 12.65 1.87 -9.81
CA THR A 38 12.14 3.13 -9.25
C THR A 38 10.74 3.46 -9.78
N SER A 39 10.47 3.22 -11.06
CA SER A 39 9.12 3.43 -11.62
C SER A 39 8.10 2.46 -11.04
N ALA A 40 8.44 1.18 -10.86
CA ALA A 40 7.53 0.20 -10.25
C ALA A 40 7.20 0.55 -8.79
N PHE A 41 8.21 0.94 -8.01
CA PHE A 41 8.03 1.42 -6.63
C PHE A 41 7.10 2.63 -6.56
N ARG A 42 7.26 3.61 -7.46
CA ARG A 42 6.38 4.79 -7.51
C ARG A 42 4.94 4.41 -7.81
N VAL A 43 4.71 3.58 -8.83
CA VAL A 43 3.34 3.15 -9.20
C VAL A 43 2.68 2.43 -8.03
N ILE A 44 3.40 1.51 -7.40
CA ILE A 44 2.88 0.73 -6.27
C ILE A 44 2.56 1.61 -5.07
N ASN A 45 3.44 2.55 -4.71
CA ASN A 45 3.15 3.50 -3.63
C ASN A 45 1.92 4.36 -3.94
N VAL A 46 1.76 4.83 -5.19
CA VAL A 46 0.57 5.59 -5.60
C VAL A 46 -0.69 4.73 -5.51
N CYS A 47 -0.66 3.49 -6.02
CA CYS A 47 -1.79 2.56 -5.95
C CYS A 47 -2.21 2.25 -4.50
N ILE A 48 -1.26 1.95 -3.61
CA ILE A 48 -1.56 1.71 -2.19
C ILE A 48 -2.15 2.96 -1.54
N THR A 49 -1.58 4.13 -1.82
CA THR A 49 -2.07 5.38 -1.24
C THR A 49 -3.52 5.64 -1.66
N ILE A 50 -3.86 5.40 -2.93
CA ILE A 50 -5.23 5.50 -3.43
C ILE A 50 -6.14 4.48 -2.72
N LEU A 51 -5.71 3.23 -2.58
CA LEU A 51 -6.46 2.19 -1.87
C LEU A 51 -6.74 2.58 -0.42
N LEU A 52 -5.71 3.03 0.31
CA LEU A 52 -5.84 3.45 1.71
C LEU A 52 -6.76 4.67 1.87
N ILE A 53 -6.64 5.65 0.99
CA ILE A 53 -7.53 6.82 0.99
C ILE A 53 -8.97 6.40 0.69
N SER A 54 -9.19 5.55 -0.30
CA SER A 54 -10.52 5.06 -0.66
C SER A 54 -11.17 4.32 0.50
N SER A 55 -10.45 3.39 1.14
CA SER A 55 -10.96 2.66 2.29
C SER A 55 -11.14 3.54 3.53
N TYR A 56 -10.31 4.57 3.72
CA TYR A 56 -10.48 5.55 4.80
C TYR A 56 -11.77 6.38 4.62
N ILE A 57 -12.03 6.86 3.41
CA ILE A 57 -13.28 7.58 3.09
C ILE A 57 -14.48 6.66 3.31
N GLU A 58 -14.40 5.41 2.87
CA GLU A 58 -15.48 4.43 3.08
C GLU A 58 -15.77 4.20 4.56
N ILE A 59 -14.75 4.06 5.41
CA ILE A 59 -14.93 3.93 6.87
C ILE A 59 -15.60 5.18 7.46
N ILE A 60 -15.17 6.39 7.06
CA ILE A 60 -15.74 7.64 7.60
C ILE A 60 -17.19 7.86 7.15
N PHE A 61 -17.51 7.55 5.89
CA PHE A 61 -18.81 7.86 5.31
C PHE A 61 -19.85 6.73 5.46
N HIS A 62 -19.42 5.47 5.51
CA HIS A 62 -20.33 4.30 5.58
C HIS A 62 -20.51 3.76 7.00
N ALA A 63 -19.64 4.12 7.96
CA ALA A 63 -19.83 3.75 9.38
C ALA A 63 -20.81 4.66 10.14
N LYS A 64 -21.62 5.45 9.44
CA LYS A 64 -22.66 6.32 9.99
C LYS A 64 -24.03 5.85 9.56
#